data_AF-N6Z436-F1
#
_entry.id   AF-N6Z436-F1
#
_cell.length_a   1.000
_cell.length_b   1.000
_cell.length_c   1.000
_cell.angle_alpha   90.00
_cell.angle_beta   90.00
_cell.angle_gamma   90.00
#
_symmetry.space_group_name_H-M   'P 1'
#
loop_
_entity.id
_entity.type
_entity.pdbx_description
1 polymer ?
#
loop_
_entity_poly.entity_id
_entity_poly.type
_entity_poly.pdbx_seq_one_letter_code
_entity_poly.pdbx_strand_id
1 'polypeptide(L)'
;MGKRASRRPRRVEGIVLLEVLISVLVLAFGVLGIIGLQAAAIQHTTAAKYRTDASFIANARVGEIWARPGALSTFGESGTDVSAAFPGASLPNGKRTTTIAGERVTVTVTWQAPGADRASNVVVVAHIVGI
;
A
#
# COMPACT_ATOMS: atom_id res chain seq x y z
N MET A 1 -46.54 45.18 49.26
CA MET A 1 -45.54 45.85 48.39
C MET A 1 -44.21 45.09 48.46
N GLY A 2 -44.02 44.03 47.67
CA GLY A 2 -42.83 43.15 47.73
C GLY A 2 -41.87 43.43 46.58
N LYS A 3 -40.69 43.97 46.87
CA LYS A 3 -39.66 44.26 45.87
C LYS A 3 -38.98 42.95 45.43
N ARG A 4 -39.21 42.50 44.19
CA ARG A 4 -38.47 41.38 43.59
C ARG A 4 -37.03 41.83 43.29
N ALA A 5 -36.07 41.26 44.01
CA ALA A 5 -34.65 41.50 43.75
C ALA A 5 -34.26 40.84 42.42
N SER A 6 -33.92 41.66 41.41
CA SER A 6 -33.33 41.22 40.15
C SER A 6 -31.89 40.77 40.40
N ARG A 7 -31.65 39.46 40.36
CA ARG A 7 -30.31 38.88 40.48
C ARG A 7 -29.59 39.06 39.14
N ARG A 8 -28.70 40.05 39.04
CA ARG A 8 -27.84 40.19 37.85
C ARG A 8 -27.00 38.93 37.67
N PRO A 9 -26.94 38.34 36.46
CA PRO A 9 -26.07 37.20 36.20
C PRO A 9 -24.61 37.65 36.36
N ARG A 10 -23.82 36.87 37.12
CA ARG A 10 -22.37 37.06 37.21
C ARG A 10 -21.76 36.68 35.87
N ARG A 11 -21.19 37.67 35.17
CA ARG A 11 -20.37 37.45 33.98
C ARG A 11 -19.00 36.96 34.43
N VAL A 12 -18.60 35.78 33.97
CA VAL A 12 -17.27 35.23 34.24
C VAL A 12 -16.34 35.72 33.13
N GLU A 13 -15.50 36.71 33.41
CA GLU A 13 -14.65 37.36 32.39
C GLU A 13 -13.18 36.88 32.39
N GLY A 14 -12.83 35.89 33.21
CA GLY A 14 -11.44 35.39 33.31
C GLY A 14 -11.16 34.00 32.74
N ILE A 15 -12.18 33.21 32.39
CA ILE A 15 -12.01 31.80 31.96
C ILE A 15 -11.78 31.65 30.45
N VAL A 16 -12.12 32.66 29.65
CA VAL A 16 -12.08 32.60 28.17
C VAL A 16 -10.69 32.27 27.63
N LEU A 17 -9.62 32.83 28.23
CA LEU A 17 -8.26 32.57 27.78
C LEU A 17 -7.82 31.12 28.06
N LEU A 18 -8.26 30.56 29.19
CA LEU A 18 -8.02 29.16 29.53
C LEU A 18 -8.81 28.22 28.62
N GLU A 19 -10.06 28.57 28.31
CA GLU A 19 -10.93 27.80 27.41
C GLU A 19 -10.35 27.74 25.99
N VAL A 20 -9.84 28.85 25.47
CA VAL A 20 -9.15 28.89 24.18
C VAL A 20 -7.86 28.09 24.22
N LEU A 21 -7.06 28.19 25.30
CA LEU A 21 -5.81 27.43 25.42
C LEU A 21 -6.07 25.92 25.44
N ILE A 22 -7.08 25.46 26.17
CA ILE A 22 -7.47 24.05 26.22
C ILE A 22 -8.02 23.62 24.85
N SER A 23 -8.82 24.45 24.19
CA SER A 23 -9.35 24.16 22.85
C SER A 23 -8.24 23.99 21.83
N VAL A 24 -7.26 24.90 21.81
CA VAL A 24 -6.09 24.82 20.92
C VAL A 24 -5.23 23.61 21.26
N LEU A 25 -5.05 23.29 22.55
CA LEU A 25 -4.30 22.11 23.00
C LEU A 25 -4.93 20.81 22.49
N VAL A 26 -6.24 20.65 22.72
CA VAL A 26 -6.98 19.46 22.26
C VAL A 26 -6.99 19.39 20.73
N LEU A 27 -7.18 20.52 20.04
CA LEU A 27 -7.12 20.59 18.59
C LEU A 27 -5.74 20.18 18.06
N ALA A 28 -4.66 20.65 18.69
CA ALA A 28 -3.29 20.29 18.30
C ALA A 28 -3.05 18.78 18.40
N PHE A 29 -3.49 18.14 19.50
CA PHE A 29 -3.41 16.68 19.62
C PHE A 29 -4.26 15.96 18.56
N GLY A 30 -5.45 16.48 18.25
CA GLY A 30 -6.30 15.95 17.18
C GLY A 30 -5.61 15.95 15.81
N VAL A 31 -4.97 17.07 15.46
CA VAL A 31 -4.24 17.20 14.18
C VAL A 31 -3.04 16.26 14.13
N LEU A 32 -2.25 16.17 15.20
CA LEU A 32 -1.12 15.23 15.26
C LEU A 32 -1.58 13.77 15.12
N GLY A 33 -2.69 13.41 15.75
CA GLY A 33 -3.30 12.09 15.60
C GLY A 33 -3.67 11.77 14.16
N ILE A 34 -4.32 12.71 13.46
CA ILE A 34 -4.70 12.54 12.05
C ILE A 34 -3.46 12.42 11.14
N ILE A 35 -2.43 13.24 11.37
CA ILE A 35 -1.18 13.16 10.59
C ILE A 35 -0.53 11.79 10.76
N GLY A 36 -0.51 11.24 11.98
CA GLY A 36 -0.02 9.89 12.24
C GLY A 36 -0.79 8.81 11.47
N LEU A 37 -2.11 8.90 11.47
CA LEU A 37 -2.98 8.00 10.69
C LEU A 37 -2.76 8.13 9.18
N GLN A 38 -2.61 9.36 8.67
CA GLN A 38 -2.32 9.60 7.26
C GLN A 38 -0.97 9.00 6.85
N ALA A 39 0.07 9.17 7.66
CA ALA A 39 1.38 8.58 7.41
C ALA A 39 1.32 7.04 7.34
N ALA A 40 0.59 6.40 8.27
CA ALA A 40 0.39 4.96 8.24
C ALA A 40 -0.40 4.51 6.99
N ALA A 41 -1.47 5.23 6.65
CA ALA A 41 -2.29 4.92 5.47
C ALA A 41 -1.48 4.99 4.16
N ILE A 42 -0.57 5.95 4.02
CA ILE A 42 0.33 6.08 2.86
C ILE A 42 1.26 4.86 2.76
N GLN A 43 1.83 4.41 3.88
CA GLN A 43 2.69 3.22 3.90
C GLN A 43 1.93 1.97 3.47
N HIS A 44 0.72 1.75 4.02
CA HIS A 44 -0.12 0.62 3.63
C HIS A 44 -0.52 0.66 2.15
N THR A 45 -0.90 1.84 1.65
CA THR A 45 -1.25 2.04 0.24
C THR A 45 -0.06 1.75 -0.67
N THR A 46 1.14 2.17 -0.28
CA THR A 46 2.38 1.91 -1.03
C THR A 46 2.71 0.42 -1.08
N ALA A 47 2.61 -0.27 0.06
CA ALA A 47 2.82 -1.72 0.13
C ALA A 47 1.80 -2.50 -0.71
N ALA A 48 0.52 -2.08 -0.67
CA ALA A 48 -0.54 -2.66 -1.50
C ALA A 48 -0.26 -2.42 -2.99
N LYS A 49 0.18 -1.22 -3.38
CA LYS A 49 0.57 -0.90 -4.76
C LYS A 49 1.68 -1.83 -5.25
N TYR A 50 2.75 -2.05 -4.48
CA TYR A 50 3.80 -2.98 -4.89
C TYR A 50 3.27 -4.40 -5.12
N ARG A 51 2.38 -4.89 -4.25
CA ARG A 51 1.76 -6.21 -4.44
C ARG A 51 0.88 -6.27 -5.69
N THR A 52 0.12 -5.22 -5.97
CA THR A 52 -0.69 -5.11 -7.19
C THR A 52 0.19 -5.09 -8.44
N ASP A 53 1.23 -4.25 -8.46
CA ASP A 53 2.17 -4.15 -9.58
C ASP A 53 2.85 -5.51 -9.82
N ALA A 54 3.34 -6.17 -8.76
CA ALA A 54 3.95 -7.51 -8.87
C ALA A 54 2.97 -8.57 -9.40
N SER A 55 1.72 -8.55 -8.94
CA SER A 55 0.68 -9.47 -9.41
C SER A 55 0.36 -9.23 -10.88
N PHE A 56 0.31 -7.97 -11.31
CA PHE A 56 0.10 -7.62 -12.71
C PHE A 56 1.26 -8.14 -13.59
N ILE A 57 2.52 -7.95 -13.18
CA ILE A 57 3.68 -8.49 -13.90
C ILE A 57 3.62 -10.02 -14.03
N ALA A 58 3.27 -10.70 -12.94
CA ALA A 58 3.17 -12.15 -12.94
C ALA A 58 2.06 -12.65 -13.87
N ASN A 59 0.88 -12.03 -13.81
CA ASN A 59 -0.25 -12.37 -14.67
C ASN A 59 -0.01 -12.01 -16.14
N ALA A 60 0.61 -10.87 -16.42
CA ALA A 60 1.01 -10.50 -17.78
C ALA A 60 1.95 -11.56 -18.38
N ARG A 61 2.92 -12.05 -17.59
CA ARG A 61 3.81 -13.12 -18.02
C ARG A 61 3.07 -14.42 -18.31
N VAL A 62 2.12 -14.82 -17.45
CA VAL A 62 1.26 -15.98 -17.74
C VAL A 62 0.47 -15.79 -19.04
N GLY A 63 -0.08 -14.59 -19.25
CA GLY A 63 -0.79 -14.24 -20.49
C GLY A 63 0.09 -14.35 -21.75
N GLU A 64 1.35 -13.90 -21.69
CA GLU A 64 2.32 -14.08 -22.78
C GLU A 64 2.54 -15.56 -23.11
N ILE A 65 2.61 -16.42 -22.10
CA ILE A 65 2.84 -17.85 -22.29
C ILE A 65 1.60 -18.51 -22.91
N TRP A 66 0.39 -18.15 -22.45
CA TRP A 66 -0.86 -18.61 -23.07
C TRP A 66 -1.03 -18.16 -24.52
N ALA A 67 -0.46 -17.01 -24.90
CA ALA A 67 -0.46 -16.58 -26.29
C ALA A 67 0.47 -17.42 -27.20
N ARG A 68 1.43 -18.15 -26.62
CA ARG A 68 2.45 -18.94 -27.36
C ARG A 68 2.73 -20.29 -26.68
N PRO A 69 1.74 -21.19 -26.56
CA PRO A 69 1.88 -22.43 -25.80
C PRO A 69 2.96 -23.38 -26.36
N GLY A 70 3.14 -23.43 -27.67
CA GLY A 70 4.17 -24.27 -28.32
C GLY A 70 5.62 -23.85 -28.07
N ALA A 71 5.86 -22.70 -27.44
CA ALA A 71 7.21 -22.20 -27.10
C ALA A 71 7.48 -22.21 -25.59
N LEU A 72 6.73 -23.00 -24.80
CA LEU A 72 6.75 -22.99 -23.34
C LEU A 72 8.16 -22.96 -22.74
N SER A 73 9.06 -23.83 -23.20
CA SER A 73 10.45 -23.96 -22.72
C SER A 73 11.27 -22.67 -22.84
N THR A 74 10.90 -21.74 -23.73
CA THR A 74 11.59 -20.46 -23.94
C THR A 74 11.26 -19.41 -22.89
N PHE A 75 10.19 -19.62 -22.11
CA PHE A 75 9.72 -18.66 -21.11
C PHE A 75 10.38 -18.83 -19.74
N GLY A 76 11.11 -19.94 -19.53
CA GLY A 76 11.86 -20.20 -18.31
C GLY A 76 12.94 -19.14 -18.08
N GLU A 77 12.90 -18.49 -16.93
CA GLU A 77 13.84 -17.42 -16.59
C GLU A 77 14.08 -17.37 -15.08
N SER A 78 15.21 -16.82 -14.66
CA SER A 78 15.55 -16.67 -13.25
C SER A 78 16.11 -15.29 -12.97
N GLY A 79 15.44 -14.55 -12.08
CA GLY A 79 15.93 -13.27 -11.59
C GLY A 79 15.94 -12.13 -12.62
N THR A 80 15.10 -12.21 -13.66
CA THR A 80 14.95 -11.15 -14.67
C THR A 80 14.52 -9.85 -14.00
N ASP A 81 15.21 -8.74 -14.29
CA ASP A 81 14.85 -7.43 -13.76
C ASP A 81 13.48 -6.98 -14.31
N VAL A 82 12.58 -6.64 -13.39
CA VAL A 82 11.23 -6.14 -13.69
C VAL A 82 10.91 -4.88 -12.89
N SER A 83 11.93 -4.20 -12.37
CA SER A 83 11.81 -2.99 -11.56
C SER A 83 11.09 -1.85 -12.28
N ALA A 84 11.21 -1.80 -13.60
CA ALA A 84 10.57 -0.84 -14.51
C ALA A 84 9.79 -1.54 -15.65
N ALA A 85 9.14 -2.67 -15.37
CA ALA A 85 8.50 -3.49 -16.40
C ALA A 85 7.41 -2.77 -17.21
N PHE A 86 6.79 -1.71 -16.67
CA PHE A 86 5.84 -0.85 -17.39
C PHE A 86 5.78 0.56 -16.79
N PRO A 87 5.25 1.56 -17.53
CA PRO A 87 5.09 2.92 -17.02
C PRO A 87 4.23 2.95 -15.76
N GLY A 88 4.76 3.49 -14.66
CA GLY A 88 4.05 3.58 -13.38
C GLY A 88 4.14 2.33 -12.50
N ALA A 89 4.75 1.23 -12.97
CA ALA A 89 5.28 0.20 -12.10
C ALA A 89 6.59 0.69 -11.50
N SER A 90 6.71 0.58 -10.18
CA SER A 90 7.98 0.75 -9.50
C SER A 90 8.07 -0.35 -8.45
N LEU A 91 8.84 -1.39 -8.77
CA LEU A 91 9.14 -2.47 -7.84
C LEU A 91 10.61 -2.34 -7.47
N PRO A 92 10.92 -1.80 -6.27
CA PRO A 92 12.30 -1.66 -5.84
C PRO A 92 12.96 -3.04 -5.77
N ASN A 93 14.08 -3.20 -6.47
CA ASN A 93 14.76 -4.49 -6.68
C ASN A 93 13.82 -5.60 -7.21
N GLY A 94 12.87 -5.23 -8.06
CA GLY A 94 11.90 -6.11 -8.68
C GLY A 94 12.56 -7.17 -9.55
N LYS A 95 12.37 -8.45 -9.23
CA LYS A 95 12.85 -9.58 -10.03
C LYS A 95 11.73 -10.56 -10.33
N ARG A 96 11.75 -11.17 -11.51
CA ARG A 96 10.84 -12.22 -11.93
C ARG A 96 11.60 -13.51 -12.23
N THR A 97 11.05 -14.63 -11.76
CA THR A 97 11.53 -15.98 -12.05
C THR A 97 10.34 -16.79 -12.55
N THR A 98 10.50 -17.43 -13.70
CA THR A 98 9.49 -18.30 -14.30
C THR A 98 10.05 -19.72 -14.32
N THR A 99 9.43 -20.62 -13.56
CA THR A 99 9.81 -22.03 -13.50
C THR A 99 8.72 -22.87 -14.16
N ILE A 100 9.13 -23.80 -15.03
CA ILE A 100 8.24 -24.65 -15.81
C ILE A 100 8.50 -26.10 -15.39
N ALA A 101 7.44 -26.81 -15.01
CA ALA A 101 7.48 -28.22 -14.65
C ALA A 101 6.33 -28.94 -15.37
N GLY A 102 6.62 -29.52 -16.54
CA GLY A 102 5.60 -30.05 -17.45
C GLY A 102 4.65 -28.93 -17.88
N GLU A 103 3.36 -29.14 -17.69
CA GLU A 103 2.29 -28.16 -17.99
C GLU A 103 2.12 -27.08 -16.91
N ARG A 104 2.83 -27.19 -15.77
CA ARG A 104 2.71 -26.24 -14.68
C ARG A 104 3.76 -25.15 -14.79
N VAL A 105 3.30 -23.92 -14.97
CA VAL A 105 4.13 -22.71 -14.93
C VAL A 105 3.97 -22.03 -13.58
N THR A 106 5.08 -21.72 -12.93
CA THR A 106 5.13 -20.91 -11.70
C THR A 106 5.89 -19.64 -11.98
N VAL A 107 5.20 -18.50 -11.97
CA VAL A 107 5.79 -17.17 -12.09
C VAL A 107 5.88 -16.57 -10.70
N THR A 108 7.11 -16.30 -10.25
CA THR A 108 7.39 -15.65 -8.98
C THR A 108 7.94 -14.25 -9.24
N VAL A 109 7.33 -13.24 -8.65
CA VAL A 109 7.83 -11.85 -8.67
C VAL A 109 8.22 -11.47 -7.26
N THR A 110 9.45 -11.00 -7.08
CA THR A 110 10.00 -10.55 -5.80
C THR A 110 10.32 -9.07 -5.84
N TRP A 111 10.15 -8.36 -4.73
CA TRP A 111 10.58 -6.99 -4.55
C TRP A 111 10.98 -6.74 -3.11
N GLN A 112 11.78 -5.71 -2.85
CA GLN A 112 12.17 -5.33 -1.50
C GLN A 112 11.88 -3.85 -1.30
N ALA A 113 10.84 -3.53 -0.53
CA ALA A 113 10.48 -2.15 -0.24
C ALA A 113 11.65 -1.40 0.44
N PRO A 114 11.80 -0.09 0.24
CA PRO A 114 12.84 0.68 0.90
C PRO A 114 12.72 0.56 2.42
N GLY A 115 13.81 0.19 3.09
CA GLY A 115 13.83 -0.05 4.54
C GLY A 115 13.29 -1.41 4.99
N ALA A 116 12.87 -2.30 4.08
CA ALA A 116 12.50 -3.67 4.44
C ALA A 116 13.75 -4.56 4.51
N ASP A 117 13.90 -5.34 5.59
CA ASP A 117 15.03 -6.28 5.75
C ASP A 117 14.89 -7.55 4.89
N ARG A 118 13.67 -7.83 4.40
CA ARG A 118 13.35 -9.03 3.62
C ARG A 118 12.55 -8.70 2.36
N ALA A 119 12.89 -9.36 1.27
CA ALA A 119 12.12 -9.31 0.03
C ALA A 119 10.73 -9.95 0.21
N SER A 120 9.72 -9.25 -0.29
CA SER A 120 8.36 -9.74 -0.48
C SER A 120 8.23 -10.45 -1.82
N ASN A 121 7.20 -11.28 -1.96
CA ASN A 121 6.92 -11.96 -3.22
C ASN A 121 5.42 -12.12 -3.49
N VAL A 122 5.12 -12.32 -4.77
CA VAL A 122 3.86 -12.84 -5.30
C VAL A 122 4.18 -14.03 -6.18
N VAL A 123 3.39 -15.10 -6.05
CA VAL A 123 3.50 -16.30 -6.87
C VAL A 123 2.20 -16.50 -7.60
N VAL A 124 2.27 -16.60 -8.93
CA VAL A 124 1.15 -16.98 -9.79
C VAL A 124 1.49 -18.33 -10.41
N VAL A 125 0.55 -19.26 -10.31
CA VAL A 125 0.67 -20.59 -10.89
C VAL A 125 -0.39 -20.73 -11.98
N ALA A 126 0.03 -21.18 -13.15
CA ALA A 126 -0.85 -21.49 -14.25
C ALA A 126 -0.61 -22.92 -14.74
N HIS A 127 -1.69 -23.57 -15.17
CA HIS A 127 -1.63 -24.81 -15.94
C HIS A 127 -1.86 -24.48 -17.42
N ILE A 128 -1.01 -25.02 -18.28
CA ILE A 128 -1.02 -24.73 -19.72
C ILE A 128 -1.10 -26.07 -20.44
N VAL A 129 -2.29 -26.37 -20.95
CA VAL A 129 -2.61 -27.63 -21.64
C VAL A 129 -2.68 -27.33 -23.14
N GLY A 130 -2.04 -28.16 -23.97
CA GLY A 130 -2.08 -28.03 -25.43
C GLY A 130 -0.70 -27.93 -26.11
N ILE A 131 0.25 -28.77 -25.67
CA ILE A 131 1.47 -29.11 -26.42
C ILE A 131 1.24 -30.34 -27.28
#